data_AF-A0A7W0R955-F1
#
_entry.id   AF-A0A7W0R955-F1
#
_cell.length_a   1.000
_cell.length_b   1.000
_cell.length_c   1.000
_cell.angle_alpha   90.00
_cell.angle_beta   90.00
_cell.angle_gamma   90.00
#
_symmetry.space_group_name_H-M   'P 1'
#
loop_
_entity.id
_entity.type
_entity.pdbx_description
1 polymer ?
#
loop_
_entity_poly.entity_id
_entity_poly.type
_entity_poly.pdbx_seq_one_letter_code
_entity_poly.pdbx_strand_id
1 'polypeptide(L)' 'MRPEQWETFKRAARREKLDKVPMALIVDSPWIPGYLGIKHMDYYLDP' A
#
# COMPACT_ATOMS: atom_id res chain seq x y z
N MET A 1 -7.02 -3.57 -0.42
CA MET A 1 -6.95 -3.64 1.06
C MET A 1 -8.28 -4.16 1.59
N ARG A 2 -8.29 -5.11 2.54
CA ARG A 2 -9.56 -5.60 3.10
C ARG A 2 -10.21 -4.54 4.01
N PRO A 3 -11.55 -4.49 4.16
CA PRO A 3 -12.22 -3.47 4.96
C PRO A 3 -11.70 -3.33 6.40
N GLU A 4 -11.42 -4.44 7.07
CA GLU A 4 -10.88 -4.47 8.44
C GLU A 4 -9.46 -3.88 8.54
N GLN A 5 -8.66 -4.02 7.48
CA GLN A 5 -7.32 -3.43 7.40
C GLN A 5 -7.41 -1.92 7.19
N TRP A 6 -8.41 -1.47 6.44
CA TRP A 6 -8.70 -0.04 6.25
C TRP A 6 -9.13 0.64 7.56
N GLU A 7 -9.99 -0.01 8.34
CA GLU A 7 -10.36 0.51 9.67
C GLU A 7 -9.15 0.57 10.60
N THR A 8 -8.30 -0.46 10.62
CA THR A 8 -7.05 -0.47 11.40
C THR A 8 -6.13 0.68 10.98
N PHE A 9 -5.98 0.92 9.68
CA PHE A 9 -5.19 2.03 9.16
C PHE A 9 -5.71 3.40 9.62
N LYS A 10 -7.03 3.64 9.55
CA LYS A 10 -7.62 4.90 10.01
C LYS A 10 -7.37 5.16 11.49
N ARG A 11 -7.48 4.12 12.33
CA ARG A 11 -7.19 4.21 13.77
C ARG A 11 -5.70 4.48 14.03
N ALA A 12 -4.81 3.82 13.30
CA ALA A 12 -3.37 4.05 13.36
C ALA A 12 -3.01 5.51 13.00
N ALA A 13 -3.59 6.03 11.90
CA ALA A 13 -3.36 7.39 11.43
C ALA A 13 -3.82 8.45 12.45
N ARG A 14 -4.84 8.14 13.27
CA ARG A 14 -5.32 8.98 14.37
C ARG A 14 -4.52 8.84 15.67
N ARG A 15 -3.45 8.04 15.66
CA ARG A 15 -2.62 7.75 16.85
C ARG A 15 -3.40 7.09 17.99
N GLU A 16 -4.47 6.36 17.67
CA GLU A 16 -5.18 5.56 18.65
C GLU A 16 -4.28 4.44 19.18
N LYS A 17 -4.55 3.99 20.42
CA LYS A 17 -3.88 2.80 20.96
C LYS A 17 -4.36 1.56 20.19
N LEU A 18 -3.41 0.84 19.61
CA LEU A 18 -3.64 -0.42 18.91
C LEU A 18 -2.98 -1.56 19.68
N ASP A 19 -3.61 -2.72 19.69
CA ASP A 19 -3.08 -3.92 20.38
C ASP A 19 -1.83 -4.48 19.68
N LYS A 20 -1.66 -4.16 18.39
CA LYS A 20 -0.54 -4.59 17.56
C LYS A 20 -0.06 -3.42 16.70
N VAL A 21 1.24 -3.41 16.40
CA VAL A 21 1.81 -2.45 15.45
C VAL A 21 1.29 -2.78 14.05
N PRO A 22 0.55 -1.88 13.38
CA PRO A 22 0.06 -2.11 12.04
C PRO A 22 1.23 -2.06 11.04
N MET A 23 1.33 -3.08 10.20
CA MET A 23 2.31 -3.15 9.11
C MET A 23 1.62 -2.90 7.77
N ALA A 24 2.21 -2.03 6.96
CA ALA A 24 1.81 -1.82 5.57
C ALA A 24 3.05 -1.80 4.67
N LEU A 25 2.86 -2.18 3.41
CA LEU A 25 3.87 -2.09 2.36
C LEU A 25 3.51 -0.92 1.44
N ILE A 26 4.52 -0.15 1.02
CA ILE A 26 4.36 0.85 -0.04
C ILE A 26 4.51 0.11 -1.36
N VAL A 27 3.40 -0.05 -2.09
CA VAL A 27 3.33 -0.88 -3.32
C VAL A 27 3.48 -0.05 -4.60
N ASP A 28 3.62 1.28 -4.51
CA ASP A 28 3.83 2.14 -5.70
C ASP A 28 5.30 2.19 -6.17
N SER A 29 6.13 1.32 -5.62
CA SER A 29 7.56 1.48 -5.70
C SER A 29 8.05 1.39 -7.15
N PRO A 30 8.89 2.34 -7.61
CA PRO A 30 9.28 2.45 -9.02
C PRO A 30 10.06 1.27 -9.59
N TRP A 31 10.49 0.32 -8.75
CA TRP A 31 11.14 -0.92 -9.19
C TRP A 31 10.14 -2.05 -9.54
N ILE A 32 8.89 -1.98 -9.08
CA ILE A 32 7.86 -3.01 -9.33
C ILE A 32 7.65 -3.28 -10.83
N PRO A 33 7.53 -2.26 -11.71
CA PRO A 33 7.32 -2.50 -13.14
C PRO A 33 8.52 -3.25 -13.74
N GLY A 34 9.73 -2.80 -13.42
CA GLY A 34 10.97 -3.45 -13.87
C GLY A 34 11.08 -4.90 -13.41
N TYR A 35 10.72 -5.21 -12.16
CA TYR A 35 10.70 -6.59 -11.65
C TYR A 35 9.71 -7.50 -12.37
N LEU A 36 8.53 -6.97 -12.73
CA LEU A 36 7.47 -7.72 -13.42
C LEU A 36 7.61 -7.74 -14.94
N GLY A 37 8.63 -7.08 -15.51
CA GLY A 37 8.81 -6.94 -16.96
C GLY A 37 7.76 -6.03 -17.62
N ILE A 38 7.08 -5.19 -16.84
CA ILE A 38 6.08 -4.23 -17.32
C ILE A 38 6.80 -2.92 -17.64
N LYS A 39 6.41 -2.26 -18.74
CA LYS A 39 6.94 -0.93 -19.04
C LYS A 39 6.44 0.06 -17.99
N HIS A 40 7.33 0.90 -17.49
CA HIS A 40 7.02 1.86 -16.42
C HIS A 40 5.86 2.78 -16.78
N MET A 41 5.83 3.30 -18.02
CA MET A 41 4.76 4.21 -18.44
C MET A 41 3.41 3.50 -18.50
N ASP A 42 3.37 2.26 -19.00
CA ASP A 42 2.13 1.46 -19.02
C ASP A 42 1.66 1.20 -17.58
N TYR A 43 2.57 0.88 -16.65
CA TYR A 43 2.23 0.66 -15.24
C TYR A 43 1.64 1.88 -14.53
N TYR A 44 2.10 3.10 -14.86
CA TYR A 44 1.66 4.33 -14.20
C TYR A 44 0.53 5.06 -14.92
N LEU A 45 0.36 4.86 -16.23
CA LEU A 45 -0.55 5.65 -17.06
C LEU A 45 -1.68 4.85 -17.72
N ASP A 46 -1.68 3.51 -17.63
CA ASP A 46 -2.75 2.67 -18.16
C ASP A 46 -3.78 2.35 -17.04
N PRO A 47 -5.01 2.91 -17.10
CA PRO A 47 -5.99 2.87 -16.00
C PRO A 47 -6.71 1.52 -15.79
#